data_AF-A0A5C5QAZ9-F1
#
_entry.id   AF-A0A5C5QAZ9-F1
#
_cell.length_a   1.000
_cell.length_b   1.000
_cell.length_c   1.000
_cell.angle_alpha   90.00
_cell.angle_beta   90.00
_cell.angle_gamma   90.00
#
_symmetry.space_group_name_H-M   'P 1'
#
loop_
_entity.id
_entity.type
_entity.pdbx_description
1 polymer ?
#
loop_
_entity_poly.entity_id
_entity_poly.type
_entity_poly.pdbx_seq_one_letter_code
_entity_poly.pdbx_strand_id
1 'polypeptide(L)' 'MSLQQRDHDTAVGWINAELAELRRDVGKPNASAAARSAITLAFLLRTISDTEQREFQARIDEIYDDYTSTQSTAA' A
#
# COMPACT_ATOMS: atom_id res chain seq x y z
N MET A 1 18.39 -1.85 18.30
CA MET A 1 17.47 -2.13 17.18
C MET A 1 17.85 -3.50 16.62
N SER A 2 16.92 -4.45 16.54
CA SER A 2 17.20 -5.77 15.96
C SER A 2 17.16 -5.71 14.43
N LEU A 3 17.83 -6.66 13.76
CA LEU A 3 17.80 -6.77 12.30
C LEU A 3 16.35 -6.92 11.78
N GLN A 4 15.56 -7.75 12.46
CA GLN A 4 14.14 -7.94 12.15
C GLN A 4 13.32 -6.65 12.27
N GLN A 5 13.57 -5.82 13.29
CA GLN A 5 12.88 -4.53 13.42
C GLN A 5 13.27 -3.58 12.28
N ARG A 6 14.55 -3.55 11.90
CA ARG A 6 15.01 -2.72 10.79
C ARG A 6 14.39 -3.17 9.45
N ASP A 7 14.32 -4.48 9.21
CA ASP A 7 13.74 -5.03 7.98
C ASP A 7 12.23 -4.76 7.91
N HIS A 8 11.54 -4.85 9.05
CA HIS A 8 10.16 -4.43 9.21
C HIS A 8 9.97 -2.94 8.89
N ASP A 9 10.70 -2.06 9.58
CA ASP A 9 10.60 -0.60 9.39
C ASP A 9 10.92 -0.21 7.95
N THR A 10 11.89 -0.88 7.32
CA THR A 10 12.20 -0.71 5.91
C THR A 10 11.01 -1.13 5.06
N ALA A 11 10.48 -2.35 5.22
CA ALA A 11 9.35 -2.82 4.42
C ALA A 11 8.12 -1.91 4.54
N VAL A 12 7.78 -1.48 5.76
CA VAL A 12 6.69 -0.53 6.02
C VAL A 12 6.95 0.82 5.34
N GLY A 13 8.18 1.32 5.38
CA GLY A 13 8.58 2.55 4.70
C GLY A 13 8.38 2.49 3.19
N TRP A 14 8.78 1.39 2.56
CA TRP A 14 8.60 1.18 1.12
C TRP A 14 7.11 1.06 0.76
N ILE A 15 6.33 0.28 1.51
CA ILE A 15 4.88 0.16 1.28
C ILE A 15 4.21 1.54 1.36
N ASN A 16 4.53 2.34 2.38
CA ASN A 16 3.95 3.67 2.52
C ASN A 16 4.34 4.62 1.37
N ALA A 17 5.55 4.53 0.85
CA ALA A 17 5.96 5.29 -0.33
C ALA A 17 5.14 4.90 -1.57
N GLU A 18 4.96 3.60 -1.82
CA GLU A 18 4.15 3.11 -2.94
C GLU A 18 2.67 3.46 -2.80
N LEU A 19 2.13 3.49 -1.57
CA LEU A 19 0.76 3.96 -1.32
C LEU A 19 0.61 5.46 -1.60
N ALA A 20 1.64 6.26 -1.29
CA ALA A 20 1.65 7.69 -1.62
C ALA A 20 1.70 7.92 -3.13
N GLU A 21 2.48 7.12 -3.87
CA GLU A 21 2.50 7.15 -5.33
C GLU A 21 1.16 6.69 -5.93
N LEU A 22 0.57 5.60 -5.42
CA LEU A 22 -0.77 5.16 -5.80
C LEU A 22 -1.80 6.26 -5.64
N ARG A 23 -1.80 7.01 -4.53
CA ARG A 23 -2.75 8.11 -4.32
C ARG A 23 -2.60 9.23 -5.36
N ARG A 24 -1.40 9.47 -5.89
CA ARG A 24 -1.16 10.44 -6.98
C ARG A 24 -1.62 9.92 -8.33
N ASP A 25 -1.45 8.62 -8.55
CA ASP A 25 -1.60 7.97 -9.85
C ASP A 25 -2.85 7.08 -9.97
N VAL A 26 -3.74 7.06 -8.99
CA VAL A 26 -4.89 6.12 -8.83
C VAL A 26 -5.76 5.94 -10.09
N GLY A 27 -5.86 6.96 -10.94
CA GLY A 27 -6.60 6.90 -12.21
C GLY A 27 -5.85 6.29 -13.40
N LYS A 28 -4.55 5.96 -13.25
CA LYS A 28 -3.73 5.33 -14.30
C LYS A 28 -3.92 3.82 -14.29
N PRO A 29 -3.81 3.15 -15.45
CA PRO A 29 -3.80 1.71 -15.52
C PRO A 29 -2.63 1.16 -14.68
N ASN A 30 -2.89 0.12 -13.90
CA ASN A 30 -1.91 -0.56 -13.04
C ASN A 30 -1.27 0.30 -11.93
N ALA A 31 -1.89 1.41 -11.53
CA ALA A 31 -1.36 2.28 -10.47
C ALA A 31 -1.10 1.54 -9.14
N SER A 32 -1.92 0.53 -8.79
CA SER A 32 -1.76 -0.24 -7.56
C SER A 32 -0.78 -1.41 -7.66
N ALA A 33 -0.23 -1.68 -8.84
CA ALA A 33 0.63 -2.85 -9.05
C ALA A 33 1.89 -2.80 -8.18
N ALA A 34 2.53 -1.63 -8.07
CA ALA A 34 3.73 -1.44 -7.27
C ALA A 34 3.42 -1.60 -5.76
N ALA A 35 2.39 -0.94 -5.25
CA ALA A 35 1.96 -1.06 -3.86
C ALA A 35 1.58 -2.52 -3.49
N ARG A 36 0.79 -3.20 -4.33
CA ARG A 36 0.42 -4.61 -4.12
C ARG A 36 1.63 -5.55 -4.15
N SER A 37 2.59 -5.29 -5.03
CA SER A 37 3.83 -6.08 -5.12
C SER A 37 4.71 -5.88 -3.89
N ALA A 38 4.84 -4.64 -3.40
CA ALA A 38 5.58 -4.32 -2.18
C ALA A 38 4.98 -5.01 -0.95
N ILE A 39 3.65 -4.96 -0.79
CA ILE A 39 2.93 -5.64 0.31
C ILE A 39 3.16 -7.16 0.23
N THR A 40 3.03 -7.73 -0.96
CA THR A 40 3.22 -9.18 -1.16
C THR A 40 4.64 -9.61 -0.83
N LEU A 41 5.64 -8.86 -1.29
CA LEU A 41 7.05 -9.14 -1.02
C LEU A 41 7.35 -9.05 0.49
N ALA A 42 6.88 -8.01 1.17
CA ALA A 42 7.05 -7.84 2.60
C ALA A 42 6.43 -9.01 3.39
N PHE A 43 5.24 -9.46 2.99
CA PHE A 43 4.58 -10.60 3.62
C PHE A 43 5.35 -11.91 3.41
N LEU A 44 5.82 -12.18 2.18
CA LEU A 44 6.61 -13.38 1.87
C LEU A 44 7.93 -13.41 2.63
N LEU A 45 8.56 -12.25 2.84
CA LEU A 45 9.78 -12.11 3.63
C LEU A 45 9.54 -12.12 5.15
N ARG A 46 8.29 -12.26 5.60
CA ARG A 46 7.90 -12.23 7.01
C ARG A 46 8.32 -10.94 7.72
N THR A 47 8.45 -9.84 6.98
CA THR A 47 8.75 -8.53 7.55
C THR A 47 7.50 -7.84 8.06
N ILE A 48 6.32 -8.22 7.59
CA ILE A 48 5.02 -7.78 8.11
C ILE A 48 4.17 -8.99 8.52
N SER A 49 3.25 -8.78 9.46
CA SER A 49 2.28 -9.78 9.91
C SER A 49 1.08 -9.91 8.96
N ASP A 50 0.32 -10.99 9.10
CA ASP A 50 -0.95 -11.19 8.37
C ASP A 50 -1.96 -10.07 8.64
N THR A 51 -1.95 -9.50 9.85
CA THR A 51 -2.83 -8.37 10.20
C THR A 51 -2.42 -7.12 9.42
N GLU A 52 -1.14 -6.79 9.40
CA GLU A 52 -0.63 -5.64 8.65
C GLU A 52 -0.83 -5.80 7.14
N GLN A 53 -0.65 -7.01 6.62
CA GLN A 53 -0.92 -7.30 5.21
C GLN A 53 -2.38 -6.96 4.85
N ARG A 54 -3.35 -7.32 5.71
CA ARG A 54 -4.77 -6.97 5.52
C ARG A 54 -5.00 -5.46 5.64
N GLU A 55 -4.38 -4.81 6.62
CA GLU A 55 -4.48 -3.36 6.81
C GLU A 55 -3.95 -2.59 5.59
N PHE A 56 -2.79 -2.99 5.04
CA PHE A 56 -2.26 -2.34 3.85
C PHE A 56 -3.11 -2.60 2.60
N GLN A 57 -3.73 -3.78 2.47
CA GLN A 57 -4.69 -4.03 1.39
C GLN A 57 -5.94 -3.16 1.53
N ALA A 58 -6.49 -3.04 2.73
CA ALA A 58 -7.64 -2.16 2.99
C ALA A 58 -7.32 -0.70 2.64
N ARG A 59 -6.10 -0.22 2.94
CA ARG A 59 -5.67 1.14 2.53
C ARG A 59 -5.63 1.34 1.02
N ILE A 60 -5.32 0.31 0.23
CA ILE A 60 -5.39 0.39 -1.23
C ILE A 60 -6.85 0.58 -1.66
N ASP A 61 -7.76 -0.19 -1.07
CA ASP A 61 -9.19 -0.12 -1.37
C ASP A 61 -9.76 1.26 -0.99
N GLU A 62 -9.41 1.78 0.19
CA GLU A 62 -9.76 3.14 0.64
C GLU A 62 -9.30 4.23 -0.35
N ILE A 63 -8.09 4.11 -0.92
CA ILE A 63 -7.60 5.09 -1.91
C ILE A 63 -8.47 5.09 -3.18
N TYR A 64 -8.93 3.92 -3.63
CA TYR A 64 -9.83 3.81 -4.78
C TYR A 64 -11.24 4.30 -4.48
N ASP A 65 -11.75 4.04 -3.28
CA ASP A 65 -13.06 4.53 -2.82
C ASP A 65 -13.08 6.06 -2.69
N ASP A 66 -12.02 6.65 -2.12
CA ASP A 66 -11.82 8.11 -2.02
C ASP A 66 -11.80 8.76 -3.42
N TYR A 67 -11.08 8.15 -4.37
CA TYR A 67 -11.00 8.66 -5.74
C TYR A 67 -12.33 8.60 -6.48
N THR A 68 -13.09 7.51 -6.31
CA THR A 68 -14.41 7.32 -6.92
C THR A 68 -15.44 8.28 -6.32
N SER A 69 -15.40 8.49 -5.00
CA SER A 69 -16.27 9.43 -4.29
C SER A 69 -16.00 10.88 -4.70
N THR A 70 -14.73 11.23 -4.89
CA THR A 70 -14.33 12.57 -5.37
C THR A 70 -14.85 12.82 -6.79
N GLN A 71 -14.74 11.84 -7.70
CA GLN A 71 -15.28 11.97 -9.05
C GLN A 71 -16.81 12.05 -9.06
N SER A 72 -17.49 11.27 -8.23
CA SER A 72 -18.96 11.25 -8.18
C SER A 72 -19.57 12.54 -7.63
N THR A 73 -18.82 13.28 -6.80
CA THR A 73 -19.25 14.59 -6.26
C THR A 73 -18.99 15.75 -7.23
N ALA A 74 -18.14 15.55 -8.24
CA ALA A 74 -17.76 16.57 -9.23
C ALA A 74 -18.59 16.56 -10.53
N ALA A 75 -19.59 15.66 -10.63
CA ALA A 75 -20.48 15.48 -11.79
C ALA A 75 -21.90 15.96 -11.49
#